data_AF-A0AAI8VLM0-F1
#
_entry.id   AF-A0AAI8VLM0-F1
#
_cell.length_a   1.000
_cell.length_b   1.000
_cell.length_c   1.000
_cell.angle_alpha   90.00
_cell.angle_beta   90.00
_cell.angle_gamma   90.00
#
_symmetry.space_group_name_H-M   'P 1'
#
loop_
_entity.id
_entity.type
_entity.pdbx_description
1 polymer ?
#
loop_
_entity_poly.entity_id
_entity_poly.type
_entity_poly.pdbx_seq_one_letter_code
_entity_poly.pdbx_strand_id
1 'polypeptide(L)'
;MDSTVFHMDGEAHLYVMLPFFHVRLPFIVDEALSNSTRGLVASYHAIFNTITLVLGPPHIPPDAVLLKDIAQQQKLRGVMVIPALLEQLLHDPDGSGLLQSLEIVACTGAPLPAAVGDRIKSIVKLYMFMGSTEPFPLPEIFKSPDDWQYHEFNPSLIHEMQLYNLNEGTFELVIFADESAKDTNPLYHNVPGVSPYYTKDLFTQHTDPEKRNLFKYYGCKEDILVMANWEKVNPIPLEQHVQGHPSVKGVLLISTGRVQSALLVEPKEPEGLDEAGQAELLEKLWPRIGESNARVPGQGRVARDKDEIGRLYASAMNRAPTVKIALEAKTTYRPTAVVSFLRQVFEISFAPARTIVEDEDFFAHGLDSVQTLGITANLKRNLEGLEGQSSRSVAWISARTIFCNSTFAELSELLATFLNEGTVPARDSQAKQAHGVDEAVKRNTKGLPDRKSSKATPPRISTPW
;
A
#
# COMPACT_ATOMS: atom_id res chain seq x y z
N MET A 1 4.18 -20.13 26.88
CA MET A 1 4.93 -19.00 26.33
C MET A 1 4.32 -17.76 26.92
N ASP A 2 5.14 -16.88 27.49
CA ASP A 2 4.70 -15.59 27.99
C ASP A 2 4.28 -14.73 26.79
N SER A 3 2.97 -14.50 26.64
CA SER A 3 2.39 -13.65 25.61
C SER A 3 2.16 -12.23 26.09
N THR A 4 2.63 -11.88 27.30
CA THR A 4 2.51 -10.53 27.83
C THR A 4 3.62 -9.67 27.27
N VAL A 5 3.28 -8.90 26.24
CA VAL A 5 4.18 -7.91 25.63
C VAL A 5 4.62 -6.85 26.65
N PHE A 6 3.81 -6.63 27.70
CA PHE A 6 3.98 -5.60 28.72
C PHE A 6 3.87 -6.20 30.13
N HIS A 7 4.97 -6.75 30.66
CA HIS A 7 5.09 -6.93 32.11
C HIS A 7 5.87 -5.75 32.68
N MET A 8 5.21 -4.95 33.51
CA MET A 8 5.83 -3.92 34.34
C MET A 8 5.48 -4.23 35.80
N ASP A 9 6.49 -4.35 36.64
CA ASP A 9 6.27 -4.65 38.06
C ASP A 9 5.74 -3.41 38.80
N GLY A 10 4.63 -3.56 39.52
CA GLY A 10 4.02 -2.46 40.26
C GLY A 10 3.35 -1.41 39.38
N GLU A 11 3.01 -0.26 39.98
CA GLU A 11 2.30 0.81 39.27
C GLU A 11 3.13 1.38 38.10
N ALA A 12 2.50 1.51 36.93
CA ALA A 12 3.15 2.02 35.74
C ALA A 12 2.26 2.97 34.94
N HIS A 13 2.80 4.11 34.53
CA HIS A 13 2.10 5.04 33.66
C HIS A 13 2.55 4.83 32.20
N LEU A 14 1.61 4.50 31.33
CA LEU A 14 1.85 4.26 29.90
C LEU A 14 1.16 5.36 29.09
N TYR A 15 1.94 6.20 28.42
CA TYR A 15 1.38 7.18 27.50
C TYR A 15 0.99 6.51 26.17
N VAL A 16 -0.19 6.84 25.64
CA VAL A 16 -0.67 6.30 24.37
C VAL A 16 -1.15 7.44 23.47
N MET A 17 -0.51 7.60 22.31
CA MET A 17 -0.96 8.56 21.27
C MET A 17 -1.77 7.92 20.15
N LEU A 18 -1.75 6.59 20.04
CA LEU A 18 -2.40 5.88 18.94
C LEU A 18 -3.93 6.10 18.99
N PRO A 19 -4.61 6.16 17.83
CA PRO A 19 -6.02 6.51 17.75
C PRO A 19 -6.91 5.74 18.71
N PHE A 20 -7.97 6.40 19.17
CA PHE A 20 -8.93 5.92 20.16
C PHE A 20 -9.52 4.52 19.91
N PHE A 21 -9.50 3.97 18.68
CA PHE A 21 -9.95 2.60 18.39
C PHE A 21 -8.96 1.50 18.83
N HIS A 22 -7.71 1.85 19.16
CA HIS A 22 -6.80 0.95 19.89
C HIS A 22 -7.11 0.90 21.40
N VAL A 23 -7.88 1.87 21.93
CA VAL A 23 -8.06 2.10 23.37
C VAL A 23 -9.53 2.03 23.85
N ARG A 24 -10.54 2.24 23.00
CA ARG A 24 -11.95 2.42 23.40
C ARG A 24 -12.89 1.36 22.82
N LEU A 25 -13.28 0.42 23.68
CA LEU A 25 -14.67 -0.03 23.86
C LEU A 25 -15.04 0.28 25.32
N PRO A 26 -16.17 0.99 25.59
CA PRO A 26 -16.30 1.80 26.79
C PRO A 26 -16.90 1.03 27.96
N PHE A 27 -16.51 1.46 29.16
CA PHE A 27 -17.42 1.77 30.26
C PHE A 27 -18.83 2.17 29.76
N ILE A 28 -19.71 1.20 29.57
CA ILE A 28 -21.15 1.30 29.80
C ILE A 28 -21.50 0.02 30.56
N VAL A 29 -21.66 0.15 31.87
CA VAL A 29 -22.34 -0.87 32.67
C VAL A 29 -23.82 -0.68 32.36
N ASP A 30 -24.31 -1.34 31.31
CA ASP A 30 -25.73 -1.60 31.18
C ASP A 30 -25.91 -3.10 31.40
N GLU A 31 -26.68 -3.44 32.43
CA GLU A 31 -26.78 -4.75 33.07
C GLU A 31 -27.53 -5.80 32.21
N ALA A 32 -27.69 -5.56 30.91
CA ALA A 32 -28.67 -6.23 30.07
C ALA A 32 -28.18 -6.78 28.71
N LEU A 33 -26.89 -6.76 28.39
CA LEU A 33 -26.39 -7.35 27.13
C LEU A 33 -25.43 -8.52 27.38
N SER A 34 -25.98 -9.71 27.15
CA SER A 34 -25.31 -11.00 27.23
C SER A 34 -24.11 -11.12 26.29
N ASN A 35 -22.98 -11.60 26.83
CA ASN A 35 -22.03 -12.57 26.25
C ASN A 35 -21.61 -12.49 24.77
N SER A 36 -21.59 -11.33 24.11
CA SER A 36 -20.98 -11.23 22.79
C SER A 36 -20.40 -9.85 22.55
N THR A 37 -19.18 -9.83 21.99
CA THR A 37 -18.38 -8.68 21.54
C THR A 37 -17.28 -8.25 22.51
N ARG A 38 -16.17 -8.99 22.45
CA ARG A 38 -14.88 -8.70 23.08
C ARG A 38 -13.93 -8.10 22.03
N GLY A 39 -13.97 -6.77 21.84
CA GLY A 39 -12.92 -6.03 21.11
C GLY A 39 -11.99 -5.36 22.13
N LEU A 40 -10.80 -5.93 22.35
CA LEU A 40 -10.02 -5.68 23.58
C LEU A 40 -8.51 -5.81 23.32
N VAL A 41 -7.77 -4.70 23.26
CA VAL A 41 -6.29 -4.76 23.20
C VAL A 41 -5.60 -3.84 24.20
N ALA A 42 -5.84 -2.51 24.22
CA ALA A 42 -5.12 -1.64 25.18
C ALA A 42 -5.76 -1.57 26.58
N SER A 43 -7.09 -1.60 26.67
CA SER A 43 -7.79 -1.50 27.96
C SER A 43 -7.62 -2.75 28.83
N TYR A 44 -7.44 -3.95 28.27
CA TYR A 44 -7.14 -5.14 29.07
C TYR A 44 -5.75 -5.08 29.71
N HIS A 45 -4.71 -4.58 29.03
CA HIS A 45 -3.40 -4.46 29.68
C HIS A 45 -3.44 -3.52 30.89
N ALA A 46 -4.21 -2.43 30.82
CA ALA A 46 -4.41 -1.50 31.93
C ALA A 46 -5.34 -2.03 33.04
N ILE A 47 -6.30 -2.90 32.68
CA ILE A 47 -7.24 -3.48 33.65
C ILE A 47 -6.66 -4.71 34.37
N PHE A 48 -5.85 -5.52 33.68
CA PHE A 48 -5.29 -6.76 34.21
C PHE A 48 -3.84 -6.65 34.69
N ASN A 49 -3.12 -5.59 34.31
CA ASN A 49 -1.83 -5.23 34.89
C ASN A 49 -1.98 -3.90 35.64
N THR A 50 -1.06 -3.58 36.55
CA THR A 50 -1.08 -2.35 37.36
C THR A 50 -0.65 -1.12 36.52
N ILE A 51 -1.24 -0.94 35.33
CA ILE A 51 -0.88 0.10 34.35
C ILE A 51 -1.98 1.16 34.27
N THR A 52 -1.61 2.42 34.51
CA THR A 52 -2.44 3.60 34.29
C THR A 52 -2.16 4.18 32.91
N LEU A 53 -3.20 4.28 32.07
CA LEU A 53 -3.06 4.92 30.76
C LEU A 53 -3.05 6.44 30.90
N VAL A 54 -2.03 7.08 30.36
CA VAL A 54 -1.90 8.54 30.28
C VAL A 54 -2.29 8.97 28.86
N LEU A 55 -3.33 9.79 28.76
CA LEU A 55 -3.82 10.31 27.49
C LEU A 55 -3.44 11.78 27.33
N GLY A 56 -3.03 12.15 26.11
CA GLY A 56 -2.81 13.54 25.76
C GLY A 56 -4.12 14.34 25.65
N PRO A 57 -4.08 15.67 25.75
CA PRO A 57 -5.22 16.53 25.52
C PRO A 57 -5.77 16.34 24.09
N PRO A 58 -7.07 16.09 23.90
CA PRO A 58 -7.64 15.64 22.62
C PRO A 58 -7.64 16.71 21.52
N HIS A 59 -7.36 17.97 21.86
CA HIS A 59 -7.37 19.12 20.95
C HIS A 59 -5.95 19.57 20.55
N ILE A 60 -4.91 18.89 21.04
CA ILE A 60 -3.51 19.21 20.74
C ILE A 60 -2.92 18.01 20.01
N PRO A 61 -2.36 18.19 18.81
CA PRO A 61 -1.64 17.14 18.11
C PRO A 61 -0.48 16.61 18.96
N PRO A 62 -0.31 15.28 19.06
CA PRO A 62 0.83 14.70 19.76
C PRO A 62 2.15 15.01 19.04
N ASP A 63 3.10 15.60 19.76
CA ASP A 63 4.46 15.87 19.32
C ASP A 63 5.47 15.66 20.47
N ALA A 64 6.76 15.84 20.19
CA ALA A 64 7.82 15.63 21.18
C ALA A 64 7.72 16.62 22.36
N VAL A 65 7.23 17.84 22.14
CA VAL A 65 7.10 18.87 23.17
C VAL A 65 6.00 18.47 24.15
N LEU A 66 4.81 18.14 23.65
CA LEU A 66 3.69 17.70 24.47
C LEU A 66 4.03 16.43 25.27
N LEU A 67 4.74 15.47 24.67
CA LEU A 67 5.14 14.27 25.38
C LEU A 67 6.11 14.58 26.54
N LYS A 68 7.05 15.51 26.36
CA LYS A 68 7.92 15.98 27.45
C LYS A 68 7.13 16.68 28.55
N ASP A 69 6.18 17.55 28.19
CA ASP A 69 5.33 18.25 29.17
C ASP A 69 4.50 17.25 30.01
N ILE A 70 3.98 16.19 29.37
CA ILE A 70 3.29 15.10 30.05
C ILE A 70 4.25 14.36 30.98
N ALA A 71 5.46 14.03 30.52
CA ALA A 71 6.47 13.33 31.30
C ALA A 71 6.98 14.13 32.52
N GLN A 72 6.90 15.46 32.48
CA GLN A 72 7.21 16.32 33.63
C GLN A 72 6.11 16.27 34.70
N GLN A 73 4.86 16.04 34.31
CA GLN A 73 3.71 15.98 35.22
C GLN A 73 3.40 14.57 35.72
N GLN A 74 3.77 13.55 34.93
CA GLN A 74 3.47 12.15 35.17
C GLN A 74 4.74 11.32 34.98
N LYS A 75 5.08 10.47 35.94
CA LYS A 75 6.22 9.56 35.82
C LYS A 75 5.90 8.41 34.86
N LEU A 76 6.14 8.64 33.57
CA LEU A 76 5.95 7.63 32.53
C LEU A 76 6.98 6.51 32.68
N ARG A 77 6.53 5.26 32.52
CA ARG A 77 7.41 4.07 32.41
C ARG A 77 7.45 3.50 31.00
N GLY A 78 6.46 3.82 30.19
CA GLY A 78 6.48 3.49 28.78
C GLY A 78 5.66 4.45 27.94
N VAL A 79 5.88 4.36 26.63
CA VAL A 79 5.10 5.13 25.64
C VAL A 79 4.74 4.22 24.46
N MET A 80 3.54 4.42 23.91
CA MET A 80 3.08 3.83 22.65
C MET A 80 2.88 4.93 21.62
N VAL A 81 3.76 4.97 20.61
CA VAL A 81 3.90 6.10 19.69
C VAL A 81 4.05 5.68 18.23
N ILE A 82 4.02 6.65 17.32
CA ILE A 82 4.29 6.45 15.89
C ILE A 82 5.78 6.76 15.57
N PRO A 83 6.33 6.22 14.47
CA PRO A 83 7.73 6.48 14.07
C PRO A 83 8.12 7.95 14.02
N ALA A 84 7.26 8.81 13.46
CA ALA A 84 7.54 10.23 13.31
C ALA A 84 7.79 10.93 14.66
N LEU A 85 7.10 10.52 15.73
CA LEU A 85 7.31 11.09 17.06
C LEU A 85 8.65 10.65 17.65
N LEU A 86 9.06 9.41 17.40
CA LEU A 86 10.38 8.92 17.81
C LEU A 86 11.51 9.65 17.09
N GLU A 87 11.34 9.93 15.81
CA GLU A 87 12.29 10.75 15.06
C GLU A 87 12.39 12.16 15.66
N GLN A 88 11.27 12.80 16.00
CA GLN A 88 11.27 14.10 16.66
C GLN A 88 12.03 14.06 18.00
N LEU A 89 11.82 13.03 18.83
CA LEU A 89 12.52 12.87 20.11
C LEU A 89 14.04 12.70 19.95
N LEU A 90 14.52 12.06 18.88
CA LEU A 90 15.97 11.95 18.62
C LEU A 90 16.61 13.26 18.18
N HIS A 91 15.83 14.18 17.63
CA HIS A 91 16.28 15.52 17.23
C HIS A 91 16.10 16.56 18.34
N ASP A 92 15.25 16.28 19.32
CA ASP A 92 15.05 17.12 20.48
C ASP A 92 16.23 17.00 21.46
N PRO A 93 16.82 18.12 21.96
CA PRO A 93 17.94 18.09 22.89
C PRO A 93 17.71 17.26 24.15
N ASP A 94 16.48 17.24 24.66
CA ASP A 94 16.11 16.53 25.90
C ASP A 94 15.44 15.17 25.61
N GLY A 95 15.09 14.89 24.35
CA GLY A 95 14.33 13.70 23.99
C GLY A 95 15.10 12.40 24.25
N SER A 96 16.43 12.40 24.13
CA SER A 96 17.26 11.25 24.54
C SER A 96 17.18 10.98 26.05
N GLY A 97 17.14 12.04 26.87
CA GLY A 97 16.97 11.91 28.32
C GLY A 97 15.62 11.34 28.69
N LEU A 98 14.56 11.77 27.99
CA LEU A 98 13.23 11.17 28.14
C LEU A 98 13.24 9.68 27.77
N LEU A 99 13.82 9.32 26.61
CA LEU A 99 13.90 7.91 26.19
C LEU A 99 14.63 7.04 27.22
N GLN A 100 15.73 7.52 27.81
CA GLN A 100 16.48 6.81 28.86
C GLN A 100 15.68 6.62 30.16
N SER A 101 14.73 7.51 30.44
CA SER A 101 13.89 7.42 31.64
C SER A 101 12.78 6.36 31.53
N LEU A 102 12.48 5.92 30.30
CA LEU A 102 11.44 4.93 30.01
C LEU A 102 12.01 3.51 30.08
N GLU A 103 11.16 2.56 30.44
CA GLU A 103 11.49 1.14 30.40
C GLU A 103 11.24 0.53 29.03
N ILE A 104 10.21 1.02 28.31
CA ILE A 104 9.82 0.51 27.00
C ILE A 104 9.23 1.61 26.12
N VAL A 105 9.55 1.51 24.83
CA VAL A 105 8.93 2.28 23.76
C VAL A 105 8.28 1.29 22.81
N ALA A 106 6.96 1.35 22.66
CA ALA A 106 6.23 0.59 21.66
C ALA A 106 5.92 1.48 20.45
N CYS A 107 6.13 0.96 19.25
CA CYS A 107 5.98 1.71 18.02
C CYS A 107 5.25 0.90 16.94
N THR A 108 4.28 1.54 16.26
CA THR A 108 3.49 0.94 15.18
C THR A 108 2.92 2.01 14.24
N GLY A 109 2.20 1.57 13.21
CA GLY A 109 1.44 2.42 12.28
C GLY A 109 2.20 2.82 11.02
N ALA A 110 3.53 2.73 11.03
CA ALA A 110 4.36 2.87 9.84
C ALA A 110 5.73 2.17 10.05
N PRO A 111 6.48 1.89 8.98
CA PRO A 111 7.84 1.36 9.11
C PRO A 111 8.77 2.41 9.74
N LEU A 112 9.58 2.00 10.72
CA LEU A 112 10.58 2.85 11.36
C LEU A 112 11.92 2.76 10.58
N PRO A 113 12.54 3.89 10.20
CA PRO A 113 13.82 3.87 9.50
C PRO A 113 14.90 3.15 10.31
N ALA A 114 15.73 2.33 9.64
CA ALA A 114 16.71 1.48 10.30
C ALA A 114 17.67 2.27 11.22
N ALA A 115 18.21 3.39 10.72
CA ALA A 115 19.10 4.26 11.49
C ALA A 115 18.45 4.84 12.76
N VAL A 116 17.14 5.08 12.72
CA VAL A 116 16.37 5.62 13.86
C VAL A 116 16.15 4.51 14.88
N GLY A 117 15.67 3.34 14.44
CA GLY A 117 15.44 2.21 15.34
C GLY A 117 16.72 1.67 15.96
N ASP A 118 17.83 1.61 15.22
CA ASP A 118 19.14 1.20 15.74
C ASP A 118 19.66 2.15 16.82
N ARG A 119 19.40 3.46 16.68
CA ARG A 119 19.71 4.43 17.72
C ARG A 119 18.80 4.27 18.93
N ILE A 120 17.50 4.10 18.74
CA ILE A 120 16.54 3.98 19.86
C ILE A 120 16.74 2.70 20.65
N LYS A 121 16.95 1.55 20.00
CA LYS A 121 17.18 0.27 20.70
C LYS A 121 18.39 0.31 21.61
N SER A 122 19.36 1.17 21.33
CA SER A 122 20.56 1.36 22.15
C SER A 122 20.31 2.20 23.42
N ILE A 123 19.16 2.89 23.47
CA ILE A 123 18.77 3.82 24.55
C ILE A 123 17.71 3.19 25.45
N VAL A 124 16.71 2.52 24.85
CA VAL A 124 15.52 1.99 25.53
C VAL A 124 15.03 0.72 24.84
N LYS A 125 14.31 -0.13 25.57
CA LYS A 125 13.67 -1.33 25.01
C LYS A 125 12.66 -0.91 23.95
N LEU A 126 13.01 -1.15 22.67
CA LEU A 126 12.14 -0.88 21.53
C LEU A 126 11.29 -2.11 21.22
N TYR A 127 9.98 -1.90 21.12
CA TYR A 127 9.03 -2.92 20.70
C TYR A 127 8.26 -2.47 19.46
N MET A 128 8.58 -3.06 18.32
CA MET A 128 7.79 -2.93 17.11
C MET A 128 6.70 -3.98 17.11
N PHE A 129 5.48 -3.54 16.82
CA PHE A 129 4.34 -4.42 16.55
C PHE A 129 3.56 -3.89 15.36
N MET A 130 2.77 -4.76 14.74
CA MET A 130 1.95 -4.40 13.59
C MET A 130 0.48 -4.73 13.81
N GLY A 131 -0.37 -4.17 12.94
CA GLY A 131 -1.79 -4.42 12.92
C GLY A 131 -2.47 -3.50 11.94
N SER A 132 -3.77 -3.68 11.77
CA SER A 132 -4.62 -2.74 11.05
C SER A 132 -5.95 -2.60 11.78
N THR A 133 -6.91 -1.92 11.17
CA THR A 133 -8.22 -1.71 11.78
C THR A 133 -9.01 -3.02 11.85
N GLU A 134 -8.80 -3.93 10.90
CA GLU A 134 -9.56 -5.16 10.74
C GLU A 134 -9.14 -6.26 11.74
N PRO A 135 -7.85 -6.63 11.90
CA PRO A 135 -7.41 -7.63 12.87
C PRO A 135 -6.95 -7.04 14.21
N PHE A 136 -7.03 -5.70 14.41
CA PHE A 136 -6.37 -5.00 15.51
C PHE A 136 -4.83 -5.26 15.53
N PRO A 137 -4.07 -4.89 16.58
CA PRO A 137 -2.70 -5.34 16.72
C PRO A 137 -2.59 -6.86 16.68
N LEU A 138 -1.72 -7.37 15.82
CA LEU A 138 -1.47 -8.80 15.69
C LEU A 138 -0.73 -9.31 16.94
N PRO A 139 -1.08 -10.50 17.46
CA PRO A 139 -0.37 -11.08 18.57
C PRO A 139 1.01 -11.53 18.10
N GLU A 140 2.06 -10.99 18.72
CA GLU A 140 3.46 -11.30 18.39
C GLU A 140 4.20 -11.87 19.61
N ILE A 141 5.23 -12.67 19.34
CA ILE A 141 6.18 -13.14 20.35
C ILE A 141 7.20 -12.03 20.62
N PHE A 142 7.70 -11.96 21.86
CA PHE A 142 8.78 -11.05 22.22
C PHE A 142 10.08 -11.45 21.51
N LYS A 143 10.72 -10.48 20.86
CA LYS A 143 11.90 -10.68 20.00
C LYS A 143 13.16 -10.19 20.69
N SER A 144 14.33 -10.64 20.21
CA SER A 144 15.59 -10.05 20.65
C SER A 144 15.65 -8.55 20.26
N PRO A 145 16.35 -7.70 21.02
CA PRO A 145 16.52 -6.29 20.64
C PRO A 145 17.19 -6.09 19.27
N ASP A 146 18.00 -7.05 18.81
CA ASP A 146 18.65 -6.99 17.51
C ASP A 146 17.69 -7.32 16.35
N ASP A 147 16.61 -8.05 16.64
CA ASP A 147 15.59 -8.42 15.66
C ASP A 147 14.39 -7.44 15.68
N TRP A 148 14.59 -6.20 16.14
CA TRP A 148 13.52 -5.21 16.30
C TRP A 148 12.74 -4.89 15.01
N GLN A 149 13.34 -5.11 13.84
CA GLN A 149 12.70 -4.92 12.53
C GLN A 149 11.85 -6.10 12.05
N TYR A 150 11.96 -7.23 12.74
CA TYR A 150 11.30 -8.47 12.36
C TYR A 150 10.03 -8.65 13.17
N HIS A 151 9.11 -9.45 12.66
CA HIS A 151 7.88 -9.86 13.32
C HIS A 151 7.90 -11.37 13.44
N GLU A 152 7.49 -11.88 14.60
CA GLU A 152 7.23 -13.30 14.82
C GLU A 152 5.84 -13.41 15.41
N PHE A 153 4.92 -13.97 14.65
CA PHE A 153 3.52 -14.05 15.03
C PHE A 153 3.29 -15.16 16.05
N ASN A 154 2.40 -14.92 17.00
CA ASN A 154 2.03 -15.91 18.00
C ASN A 154 1.39 -17.14 17.32
N PRO A 155 1.74 -18.37 17.72
CA PRO A 155 1.10 -19.59 17.19
C PRO A 155 -0.42 -19.66 17.35
N SER A 156 -1.02 -18.85 18.24
CA SER A 156 -2.49 -18.72 18.35
C SER A 156 -3.12 -17.97 17.17
N LEU A 157 -2.36 -17.16 16.44
CA LEU A 157 -2.78 -16.57 15.18
C LEU A 157 -2.64 -17.61 14.08
N ILE A 158 -3.77 -18.12 13.58
CA ILE A 158 -3.78 -19.04 12.44
C ILE A 158 -3.47 -18.22 11.19
N HIS A 159 -2.25 -18.36 10.67
CA HIS A 159 -1.78 -17.59 9.52
C HIS A 159 -0.86 -18.42 8.63
N GLU A 160 -0.69 -17.96 7.40
CA GLU A 160 0.31 -18.42 6.45
C GLU A 160 1.13 -17.25 5.93
N MET A 161 2.41 -17.50 5.67
CA MET A 161 3.28 -16.63 4.89
C MET A 161 3.34 -17.17 3.47
N GLN A 162 2.44 -16.71 2.60
CA GLN A 162 2.30 -17.24 1.24
C GLN A 162 3.31 -16.59 0.30
N LEU A 163 4.05 -17.39 -0.47
CA LEU A 163 5.06 -16.86 -1.39
C LEU A 163 4.41 -15.95 -2.44
N TYR A 164 4.82 -14.68 -2.48
CA TYR A 164 4.32 -13.67 -3.42
C TYR A 164 5.26 -13.47 -4.61
N ASN A 165 6.57 -13.38 -4.36
CA ASN A 165 7.59 -13.21 -5.40
C ASN A 165 8.83 -14.03 -5.04
N LEU A 166 9.11 -15.05 -5.84
CA LEU A 166 10.24 -15.94 -5.64
C LEU A 166 11.59 -15.23 -5.79
N ASN A 167 11.70 -14.28 -6.72
CA ASN A 167 12.96 -13.60 -7.02
C ASN A 167 13.37 -12.63 -5.91
N GLU A 168 12.38 -11.99 -5.29
CA GLU A 168 12.59 -11.05 -4.18
C GLU A 168 12.54 -11.76 -2.81
N GLY A 169 12.13 -13.03 -2.77
CA GLY A 169 11.95 -13.78 -1.52
C GLY A 169 10.86 -13.18 -0.62
N THR A 170 9.79 -12.65 -1.22
CA THR A 170 8.72 -11.95 -0.48
C THR A 170 7.50 -12.84 -0.29
N PHE A 171 6.88 -12.75 0.89
CA PHE A 171 5.71 -13.50 1.31
C PHE A 171 4.58 -12.54 1.71
N GLU A 172 3.35 -12.84 1.32
CA GLU A 172 2.13 -12.17 1.78
C GLU A 172 1.62 -12.82 3.08
N LEU A 173 1.31 -12.01 4.08
CA LEU A 173 0.67 -12.48 5.30
C LEU A 173 -0.82 -12.74 5.03
N VAL A 174 -1.24 -13.97 5.26
CA VAL A 174 -2.63 -14.41 5.09
C VAL A 174 -3.15 -14.95 6.41
N ILE A 175 -4.23 -14.38 6.91
CA ILE A 175 -4.79 -14.73 8.22
C ILE A 175 -6.08 -15.52 8.03
N PHE A 176 -6.22 -16.63 8.75
CA PHE A 176 -7.41 -17.46 8.74
C PHE A 176 -8.27 -17.12 9.96
N ALA A 177 -9.52 -16.75 9.68
CA ALA A 177 -10.49 -16.32 10.68
C ALA A 177 -11.81 -17.07 10.49
N ASP A 178 -11.75 -18.40 10.50
CA ASP A 178 -12.93 -19.26 10.49
C ASP A 178 -13.56 -19.38 11.89
N GLU A 179 -14.60 -20.21 12.03
CA GLU A 179 -15.31 -20.40 13.29
C GLU A 179 -14.41 -20.87 14.44
N SER A 180 -13.32 -21.58 14.16
CA SER A 180 -12.35 -21.99 15.18
C SER A 180 -11.58 -20.81 15.79
N ALA A 181 -11.47 -19.69 15.06
CA ALA A 181 -10.78 -18.48 15.48
C ALA A 181 -11.71 -17.44 16.12
N LYS A 182 -13.02 -17.74 16.29
CA LYS A 182 -14.03 -16.81 16.83
C LYS A 182 -13.64 -16.18 18.17
N ASP A 183 -12.95 -16.92 19.03
CA ASP A 183 -12.57 -16.46 20.37
C ASP A 183 -11.15 -15.90 20.45
N THR A 184 -10.36 -16.02 19.37
CA THR A 184 -8.92 -15.70 19.35
C THR A 184 -8.53 -14.65 18.30
N ASN A 185 -9.37 -14.45 17.27
CA ASN A 185 -9.08 -13.54 16.17
C ASN A 185 -10.27 -12.60 15.91
N PRO A 186 -10.08 -11.27 16.09
CA PRO A 186 -11.14 -10.30 15.88
C PRO A 186 -11.63 -10.20 14.43
N LEU A 187 -10.84 -10.65 13.45
CA LEU A 187 -11.26 -10.68 12.03
C LEU A 187 -12.57 -11.43 11.83
N TYR A 188 -12.82 -12.50 12.60
CA TYR A 188 -14.05 -13.28 12.52
C TYR A 188 -15.31 -12.40 12.72
N HIS A 189 -15.20 -11.39 13.60
CA HIS A 189 -16.31 -10.48 13.93
C HIS A 189 -16.27 -9.19 13.12
N ASN A 190 -15.07 -8.66 12.86
CA ASN A 190 -14.89 -7.37 12.19
C ASN A 190 -15.11 -7.47 10.68
N VAL A 191 -14.83 -8.63 10.08
CA VAL A 191 -14.95 -8.89 8.64
C VAL A 191 -15.66 -10.23 8.42
N PRO A 192 -16.93 -10.36 8.84
CA PRO A 192 -17.62 -11.64 8.86
C PRO A 192 -17.75 -12.24 7.46
N GLY A 193 -17.47 -13.55 7.36
CA GLY A 193 -17.53 -14.29 6.10
C GLY A 193 -16.28 -14.19 5.22
N VAL A 194 -15.21 -13.51 5.68
CA VAL A 194 -13.94 -13.41 4.96
C VAL A 194 -12.87 -14.25 5.66
N SER A 195 -12.57 -15.42 5.09
CA SER A 195 -11.44 -16.27 5.46
C SER A 195 -11.06 -17.13 4.24
N PRO A 196 -9.81 -17.08 3.74
CA PRO A 196 -8.69 -16.31 4.27
C PRO A 196 -8.84 -14.79 4.10
N TYR A 197 -8.26 -14.04 5.03
CA TYR A 197 -8.07 -12.59 4.95
C TYR A 197 -6.65 -12.28 4.47
N TYR A 198 -6.54 -11.67 3.30
CA TYR A 198 -5.28 -11.22 2.73
C TYR A 198 -4.97 -9.82 3.29
N THR A 199 -3.95 -9.69 4.14
CA THR A 199 -3.60 -8.38 4.71
C THR A 199 -3.00 -7.44 3.67
N LYS A 200 -2.54 -8.00 2.54
CA LYS A 200 -1.78 -7.33 1.48
C LYS A 200 -0.42 -6.81 1.97
N ASP A 201 0.02 -7.18 3.16
CA ASP A 201 1.36 -6.87 3.65
C ASP A 201 2.35 -7.93 3.18
N LEU A 202 3.47 -7.47 2.62
CA LEU A 202 4.57 -8.30 2.16
C LEU A 202 5.72 -8.30 3.17
N PHE A 203 6.41 -9.41 3.26
CA PHE A 203 7.54 -9.62 4.17
C PHE A 203 8.67 -10.38 3.50
N THR A 204 9.90 -10.20 4.01
CA THR A 204 11.05 -11.05 3.71
C THR A 204 11.43 -11.86 4.94
N GLN A 205 11.73 -13.15 4.76
CA GLN A 205 12.16 -14.03 5.85
C GLN A 205 13.58 -13.68 6.32
N HIS A 206 13.86 -13.88 7.60
CA HIS A 206 15.21 -13.72 8.16
C HIS A 206 16.21 -14.67 7.48
N THR A 207 17.43 -14.18 7.21
CA THR A 207 18.45 -14.93 6.44
C THR A 207 19.15 -16.02 7.26
N ASP A 208 19.22 -15.86 8.58
CA ASP A 208 19.67 -16.90 9.51
C ASP A 208 18.64 -18.05 9.58
N PRO A 209 19.02 -19.30 9.22
CA PRO A 209 18.12 -20.46 9.24
C PRO A 209 17.49 -20.77 10.61
N GLU A 210 18.17 -20.43 11.71
CA GLU A 210 17.65 -20.65 13.07
C GLU A 210 16.53 -19.66 13.43
N LYS A 211 16.39 -18.58 12.64
CA LYS A 211 15.40 -17.50 12.82
C LYS A 211 14.30 -17.53 11.76
N ARG A 212 14.00 -18.70 11.19
CA ARG A 212 13.03 -18.85 10.08
C ARG A 212 11.61 -18.32 10.36
N ASN A 213 11.22 -18.15 11.61
CA ASN A 213 9.90 -17.59 11.96
C ASN A 213 9.88 -16.05 12.02
N LEU A 214 11.03 -15.40 11.85
CA LEU A 214 11.15 -13.95 11.84
C LEU A 214 11.00 -13.40 10.43
N PHE A 215 10.04 -12.48 10.28
CA PHE A 215 9.69 -11.85 9.01
C PHE A 215 9.83 -10.34 9.10
N LYS A 216 10.66 -9.75 8.25
CA LYS A 216 10.83 -8.30 8.16
C LYS A 216 9.79 -7.72 7.21
N TYR A 217 9.09 -6.68 7.65
CA TYR A 217 8.14 -5.96 6.80
C TYR A 217 8.83 -5.45 5.53
N TYR A 218 8.29 -5.80 4.37
CA TYR A 218 8.80 -5.40 3.06
C TYR A 218 8.01 -4.21 2.52
N GLY A 219 6.68 -4.21 2.66
CA GLY A 219 5.81 -3.15 2.16
C GLY A 219 4.39 -3.63 1.93
N CYS A 220 3.48 -2.70 1.61
CA CYS A 220 2.16 -3.07 1.14
C CYS A 220 2.25 -3.52 -0.32
N LYS A 221 1.54 -4.59 -0.66
CA LYS A 221 1.40 -5.13 -2.02
C LYS A 221 0.84 -4.09 -2.98
N GLU A 222 -0.02 -3.19 -2.50
CA GLU A 222 -0.60 -2.10 -3.29
C GLU A 222 0.40 -0.97 -3.56
N ASP A 223 1.43 -0.81 -2.72
CA ASP A 223 2.49 0.19 -2.87
C ASP A 223 3.63 -0.29 -3.79
N ILE A 224 3.61 -1.57 -4.19
CA ILE A 224 4.59 -2.10 -5.14
C ILE A 224 4.35 -1.48 -6.52
N LEU A 225 5.28 -0.65 -6.95
CA LEU A 225 5.19 0.03 -8.25
C LEU A 225 5.46 -0.97 -9.37
N VAL A 226 4.54 -1.06 -10.33
CA VAL A 226 4.71 -1.93 -11.50
C VAL A 226 5.06 -1.10 -12.72
N MET A 227 6.28 -1.32 -13.21
CA MET A 227 6.84 -0.61 -14.36
C MET A 227 6.22 -1.07 -15.68
N ALA A 228 6.45 -0.31 -16.77
CA ALA A 228 5.93 -0.62 -18.10
C ALA A 228 6.41 -1.97 -18.66
N ASN A 229 7.54 -2.47 -18.15
CA ASN A 229 8.12 -3.76 -18.47
C ASN A 229 7.72 -4.88 -17.49
N TRP A 230 6.80 -4.61 -16.55
CA TRP A 230 6.35 -5.50 -15.49
C TRP A 230 7.36 -5.80 -14.38
N GLU A 231 8.50 -5.10 -14.35
CA GLU A 231 9.35 -5.13 -13.17
C GLU A 231 8.60 -4.51 -12.00
N LYS A 232 8.67 -5.19 -10.86
CA LYS A 232 8.13 -4.74 -9.59
C LYS A 232 9.23 -3.97 -8.86
N VAL A 233 8.88 -2.81 -8.35
CA VAL A 233 9.79 -1.95 -7.61
C VAL A 233 9.14 -1.63 -6.28
N ASN A 234 9.78 -2.04 -5.19
CA ASN A 234 9.42 -1.58 -3.87
C ASN A 234 10.02 -0.18 -3.66
N PRO A 235 9.20 0.87 -3.54
CA PRO A 235 9.71 2.23 -3.38
C PRO A 235 10.28 2.50 -1.99
N ILE A 236 9.79 1.79 -0.95
CA ILE A 236 10.01 2.10 0.46
C ILE A 236 11.50 2.18 0.84
N PRO A 237 12.36 1.21 0.49
CA PRO A 237 13.77 1.27 0.88
C PRO A 237 14.51 2.47 0.28
N LEU A 238 14.17 2.85 -0.95
CA LEU A 238 14.77 3.98 -1.63
C LEU A 238 14.29 5.29 -1.01
N GLU A 239 12.98 5.44 -0.85
CA GLU A 239 12.36 6.63 -0.28
C GLU A 239 12.86 6.91 1.13
N GLN A 240 12.86 5.91 2.02
CA GLN A 240 13.31 6.07 3.40
C GLN A 240 14.80 6.42 3.50
N HIS A 241 15.66 5.82 2.66
CA HIS A 241 17.10 6.11 2.69
C HIS A 241 17.41 7.55 2.24
N VAL A 242 16.70 8.03 1.22
CA VAL A 242 16.84 9.41 0.72
C VAL A 242 16.19 10.41 1.69
N GLN A 243 15.00 10.10 2.22
CA GLN A 243 14.30 10.95 3.19
C GLN A 243 15.07 11.12 4.49
N GLY A 244 15.87 10.13 4.90
CA GLY A 244 16.76 10.25 6.05
C GLY A 244 17.89 11.30 5.91
N HIS A 245 17.98 12.03 4.80
CA HIS A 245 18.92 13.14 4.63
C HIS A 245 18.39 14.43 5.30
N PRO A 246 19.19 15.19 6.07
CA PRO A 246 18.71 16.35 6.84
C PRO A 246 18.01 17.46 6.04
N SER A 247 18.38 17.60 4.76
CA SER A 247 17.81 18.61 3.86
C SER A 247 16.48 18.21 3.21
N VAL A 248 16.00 16.99 3.45
CA VAL A 248 14.80 16.43 2.80
C VAL A 248 13.67 16.35 3.80
N LYS A 249 12.47 16.76 3.37
CA LYS A 249 11.22 16.64 4.13
C LYS A 249 10.41 15.43 3.69
N GLY A 250 10.34 15.19 2.38
CA GLY A 250 9.58 14.10 1.79
C GLY A 250 10.21 13.59 0.50
N VAL A 251 9.95 12.33 0.18
CA VAL A 251 10.42 11.67 -1.04
C VAL A 251 9.30 10.80 -1.58
N LEU A 252 9.13 10.76 -2.90
CA LEU A 252 8.18 9.87 -3.57
C LEU A 252 8.82 9.31 -4.85
N LEU A 253 8.87 7.99 -4.97
CA LEU A 253 9.29 7.27 -6.16
C LEU A 253 8.08 7.07 -7.09
N ILE A 254 8.28 7.34 -8.38
CA ILE A 254 7.25 7.26 -9.41
C ILE A 254 7.74 6.34 -10.51
N SER A 255 7.15 5.15 -10.63
CA SER A 255 7.58 4.14 -11.60
C SER A 255 6.42 3.48 -12.34
N THR A 256 5.20 3.58 -11.83
CA THR A 256 4.03 2.88 -12.37
C THR A 256 3.78 3.22 -13.84
N GLY A 257 3.75 2.20 -14.70
CA GLY A 257 3.54 2.34 -16.13
C GLY A 257 4.66 3.08 -16.88
N ARG A 258 5.82 3.31 -16.23
CA ARG A 258 7.00 3.95 -16.83
C ARG A 258 8.10 2.94 -17.09
N VAL A 259 8.92 3.24 -18.10
CA VAL A 259 10.14 2.49 -18.41
C VAL A 259 11.25 2.80 -17.42
N GLN A 260 11.24 4.00 -16.84
CA GLN A 260 12.23 4.44 -15.86
C GLN A 260 11.52 5.06 -14.66
N SER A 261 12.06 4.81 -13.46
CA SER A 261 11.61 5.48 -12.24
C SER A 261 12.05 6.94 -12.20
N ALA A 262 11.22 7.78 -11.61
CA ALA A 262 11.53 9.17 -11.27
C ALA A 262 11.38 9.37 -9.76
N LEU A 263 12.23 10.23 -9.18
CA LEU A 263 12.17 10.56 -7.76
C LEU A 263 11.73 12.01 -7.59
N LEU A 264 10.63 12.22 -6.86
CA LEU A 264 10.20 13.53 -6.41
C LEU A 264 10.76 13.77 -5.01
N VAL A 265 11.41 14.90 -4.81
CA VAL A 265 12.03 15.26 -3.52
C VAL A 265 11.44 16.58 -3.05
N GLU A 266 10.86 16.58 -1.85
CA GLU A 266 10.44 17.78 -1.14
C GLU A 266 11.57 18.24 -0.21
N PRO A 267 12.17 19.42 -0.45
CA PRO A 267 13.19 19.98 0.43
C PRO A 267 12.58 20.49 1.75
N LYS A 268 13.37 20.47 2.82
CA LYS A 268 12.96 20.96 4.14
C LYS A 268 12.80 22.49 4.19
N GLU A 269 13.63 23.19 3.44
CA GLU A 269 13.59 24.65 3.27
C GLU A 269 13.30 24.95 1.79
N PRO A 270 12.02 24.93 1.37
CA PRO A 270 11.64 25.15 -0.03
C PRO A 270 11.78 26.61 -0.47
N GLU A 271 11.75 27.55 0.48
CA GLU A 271 11.77 28.99 0.24
C GLU A 271 13.18 29.43 -0.20
N GLY A 272 13.32 29.87 -1.45
CA GLY A 272 14.59 30.37 -2.00
C GLY A 272 15.40 29.37 -2.83
N LEU A 273 14.87 28.18 -3.11
CA LEU A 273 15.49 27.21 -4.03
C LEU A 273 15.28 27.63 -5.49
N ASP A 274 16.18 28.47 -5.99
CA ASP A 274 16.34 28.71 -7.43
C ASP A 274 16.94 27.49 -8.14
N GLU A 275 17.11 27.56 -9.47
CA GLU A 275 17.65 26.45 -10.26
C GLU A 275 19.04 26.00 -9.78
N ALA A 276 19.88 26.94 -9.30
CA ALA A 276 21.21 26.63 -8.81
C ALA A 276 21.16 25.87 -7.47
N GLY A 277 20.30 26.32 -6.55
CA GLY A 277 20.07 25.63 -5.28
C GLY A 277 19.48 24.23 -5.47
N GLN A 278 18.58 24.05 -6.46
CA GLN A 278 18.06 22.72 -6.81
C GLN A 278 19.16 21.79 -7.32
N ALA A 279 20.06 22.29 -8.18
CA ALA A 279 21.19 21.51 -8.66
C ALA A 279 22.13 21.11 -7.51
N GLU A 280 22.44 22.03 -6.60
CA GLU A 280 23.29 21.74 -5.43
C GLU A 280 22.65 20.70 -4.49
N LEU A 281 21.34 20.80 -4.25
CA LEU A 281 20.61 19.80 -3.48
C LEU A 281 20.68 18.42 -4.14
N LEU A 282 20.49 18.35 -5.46
CA LEU A 282 20.59 17.09 -6.21
C LEU A 282 22.01 16.50 -6.12
N GLU A 283 23.05 17.31 -6.24
CA GLU A 283 24.44 16.87 -6.06
C GLU A 283 24.68 16.28 -4.66
N LYS A 284 24.13 16.92 -3.62
CA LYS A 284 24.22 16.44 -2.23
C LYS A 284 23.48 15.11 -2.03
N LEU A 285 22.33 14.93 -2.68
CA LEU A 285 21.52 13.72 -2.55
C LEU A 285 22.00 12.55 -3.42
N TRP A 286 22.71 12.82 -4.52
CA TRP A 286 23.09 11.81 -5.49
C TRP A 286 23.86 10.61 -4.91
N PRO A 287 24.81 10.76 -3.97
CA PRO A 287 25.47 9.61 -3.33
C PRO A 287 24.48 8.64 -2.68
N ARG A 288 23.48 9.16 -1.95
CA ARG A 288 22.43 8.34 -1.31
C ARG A 288 21.50 7.70 -2.34
N ILE A 289 21.13 8.42 -3.40
CA ILE A 289 20.33 7.88 -4.50
C ILE A 289 21.09 6.72 -5.18
N GLY A 290 22.40 6.89 -5.41
CA GLY A 290 23.27 5.85 -5.97
C GLY A 290 23.35 4.60 -5.10
N GLU A 291 23.49 4.77 -3.78
CA GLU A 291 23.43 3.65 -2.83
C GLU A 291 22.08 2.93 -2.83
N SER A 292 20.97 3.67 -2.89
CA SER A 292 19.63 3.09 -3.00
C SER A 292 19.43 2.36 -4.32
N ASN A 293 19.91 2.93 -5.43
CA ASN A 293 19.85 2.30 -6.76
C ASN A 293 20.54 0.94 -6.80
N ALA A 294 21.60 0.73 -6.02
CA ALA A 294 22.27 -0.57 -5.92
C ALA A 294 21.35 -1.67 -5.34
N ARG A 295 20.33 -1.27 -4.57
CA ARG A 295 19.37 -2.15 -3.89
C ARG A 295 18.06 -2.31 -4.68
N VAL A 296 17.87 -1.53 -5.75
CA VAL A 296 16.71 -1.61 -6.64
C VAL A 296 17.10 -2.35 -7.93
N PRO A 297 16.34 -3.38 -8.35
CA PRO A 297 16.63 -4.13 -9.55
C PRO A 297 16.41 -3.30 -10.83
N GLY A 298 17.24 -3.59 -11.84
CA GLY A 298 16.97 -3.25 -13.23
C GLY A 298 16.60 -1.79 -13.50
N GLN A 299 15.43 -1.61 -14.13
CA GLN A 299 14.91 -0.32 -14.59
C GLN A 299 14.28 0.50 -13.45
N GLY A 300 14.12 -0.10 -12.27
CA GLY A 300 13.61 0.57 -11.08
C GLY A 300 14.52 1.67 -10.52
N ARG A 301 15.79 1.69 -10.93
CA ARG A 301 16.79 2.67 -10.52
C ARG A 301 16.41 4.10 -10.97
N VAL A 302 16.84 5.10 -10.23
CA VAL A 302 16.66 6.52 -10.60
C VAL A 302 17.85 6.95 -11.46
N ALA A 303 17.59 7.41 -12.69
CA ALA A 303 18.60 7.93 -13.60
C ALA A 303 18.92 9.40 -13.31
N ARG A 304 20.13 9.85 -13.64
CA ARG A 304 20.62 11.19 -13.27
C ARG A 304 20.24 12.27 -14.26
N ASP A 305 20.52 12.01 -15.53
CA ASP A 305 20.47 13.02 -16.58
C ASP A 305 19.52 12.65 -17.72
N LYS A 306 19.14 13.66 -18.50
CA LYS A 306 18.17 13.52 -19.59
C LYS A 306 18.65 12.57 -20.68
N ASP A 307 19.96 12.49 -20.92
CA ASP A 307 20.54 11.65 -21.96
C ASP A 307 20.52 10.17 -21.56
N GLU A 308 20.83 9.88 -20.31
CA GLU A 308 20.69 8.57 -19.68
C GLU A 308 19.23 8.11 -19.73
N ILE A 309 18.29 8.97 -19.31
CA ILE A 309 16.86 8.69 -19.40
C ILE A 309 16.47 8.39 -20.85
N GLY A 310 16.88 9.22 -21.81
CA GLY A 310 16.60 9.02 -23.24
C GLY A 310 17.10 7.66 -23.76
N ARG A 311 18.33 7.25 -23.40
CA ARG A 311 18.90 5.94 -23.76
C ARG A 311 18.12 4.78 -23.16
N LEU A 312 17.71 4.89 -21.90
CA LEU A 312 16.96 3.84 -21.20
C LEU A 312 15.57 3.62 -21.84
N TYR A 313 14.87 4.72 -22.17
CA TYR A 313 13.61 4.66 -22.92
C TYR A 313 13.78 4.04 -24.31
N ALA A 314 14.83 4.41 -25.05
CA ALA A 314 15.12 3.80 -26.35
C ALA A 314 15.44 2.30 -26.25
N SER A 315 16.18 1.88 -25.23
CA SER A 315 16.55 0.47 -25.03
C SER A 315 15.39 -0.40 -24.58
N ALA A 316 14.46 0.10 -23.77
CA ALA A 316 13.32 -0.69 -23.29
C ALA A 316 12.29 -0.96 -24.40
N MET A 317 12.13 -0.01 -25.33
CA MET A 317 11.33 -0.20 -26.55
C MET A 317 11.77 -1.45 -27.33
N ASN A 318 13.06 -1.80 -27.24
CA ASN A 318 13.67 -2.91 -27.95
C ASN A 318 13.73 -4.25 -27.18
N ARG A 319 13.32 -4.31 -25.90
CA ARG A 319 13.55 -5.47 -24.99
C ARG A 319 12.32 -6.21 -24.46
N ALA A 320 11.09 -5.73 -24.67
CA ALA A 320 9.90 -6.53 -24.30
C ALA A 320 9.83 -7.79 -25.18
N PRO A 321 9.55 -8.99 -24.62
CA PRO A 321 9.50 -10.24 -25.39
C PRO A 321 8.53 -10.08 -26.56
N THR A 322 9.06 -10.17 -27.76
CA THR A 322 8.31 -9.96 -29.00
C THR A 322 7.58 -11.26 -29.35
N VAL A 323 6.39 -11.46 -28.78
CA VAL A 323 5.48 -12.49 -29.30
C VAL A 323 4.74 -11.84 -30.47
N LYS A 324 5.23 -12.04 -31.69
CA LYS A 324 4.48 -11.72 -32.90
C LYS A 324 3.32 -12.70 -33.00
N ILE A 325 2.12 -12.23 -32.70
CA ILE A 325 0.90 -13.01 -32.86
C ILE A 325 0.40 -12.73 -34.28
N ALA A 326 0.47 -13.73 -35.14
CA ALA A 326 0.08 -13.58 -36.53
C ALA A 326 -1.44 -13.40 -36.64
N LEU A 327 -1.87 -12.19 -36.96
CA LEU A 327 -3.19 -11.95 -37.56
C LEU A 327 -2.97 -11.92 -39.08
N GLU A 328 -3.30 -13.01 -39.77
CA GLU A 328 -3.10 -13.11 -41.23
C GLU A 328 -3.75 -11.92 -41.96
N ALA A 329 -3.01 -11.29 -42.88
CA ALA A 329 -3.53 -10.22 -43.71
C ALA A 329 -4.68 -10.77 -44.58
N LYS A 330 -5.90 -10.30 -44.33
CA LYS A 330 -7.11 -10.70 -45.06
C LYS A 330 -7.78 -9.48 -45.65
N THR A 331 -8.45 -9.66 -46.79
CA THR A 331 -9.30 -8.62 -47.41
C THR A 331 -10.51 -8.26 -46.55
N THR A 332 -10.91 -9.15 -45.62
CA THR A 332 -11.97 -8.87 -44.63
C THR A 332 -11.71 -9.66 -43.35
N TYR A 333 -11.71 -8.96 -42.22
CA TYR A 333 -11.59 -9.52 -40.87
C TYR A 333 -12.99 -9.81 -40.31
N ARG A 334 -13.26 -11.08 -39.98
CA ARG A 334 -14.48 -11.49 -39.27
C ARG A 334 -14.25 -11.40 -37.75
N PRO A 335 -15.24 -10.98 -36.94
CA PRO A 335 -15.11 -10.92 -35.48
C PRO A 335 -14.56 -12.21 -34.86
N THR A 336 -14.99 -13.38 -35.33
CA THR A 336 -14.52 -14.70 -34.85
C THR A 336 -13.00 -14.92 -35.03
N ALA A 337 -12.41 -14.44 -36.12
CA ALA A 337 -10.97 -14.52 -36.33
C ALA A 337 -10.22 -13.51 -35.43
N VAL A 338 -10.83 -12.35 -35.17
CA VAL A 338 -10.29 -11.34 -34.26
C VAL A 338 -10.35 -11.80 -32.80
N VAL A 339 -11.38 -12.55 -32.40
CA VAL A 339 -11.44 -13.17 -31.05
C VAL A 339 -10.26 -14.10 -30.82
N SER A 340 -9.92 -14.96 -31.78
CA SER A 340 -8.76 -15.86 -31.63
C SER A 340 -7.45 -15.11 -31.47
N PHE A 341 -7.27 -14.01 -32.20
CA PHE A 341 -6.13 -13.09 -32.04
C PHE A 341 -6.13 -12.41 -30.66
N LEU A 342 -7.28 -11.86 -30.25
CA LEU A 342 -7.44 -11.20 -28.95
C LEU A 342 -7.11 -12.15 -27.80
N ARG A 343 -7.58 -13.41 -27.84
CA ARG A 343 -7.26 -14.41 -26.81
C ARG A 343 -5.77 -14.65 -26.69
N GLN A 344 -5.07 -14.82 -27.80
CA GLN A 344 -3.62 -15.01 -27.81
C GLN A 344 -2.88 -13.79 -27.26
N VAL A 345 -3.35 -12.57 -27.59
CA VAL A 345 -2.74 -11.33 -27.09
C VAL A 345 -3.00 -11.14 -25.60
N PHE A 346 -4.23 -11.40 -25.16
CA PHE A 346 -4.64 -11.28 -23.76
C PHE A 346 -3.90 -12.29 -22.88
N GLU A 347 -3.76 -13.53 -23.34
CA GLU A 347 -3.11 -14.61 -22.62
C GLU A 347 -1.68 -14.28 -22.15
N ILE A 348 -0.95 -13.43 -22.89
CA ILE A 348 0.39 -12.97 -22.51
C ILE A 348 0.39 -12.28 -21.14
N SER A 349 -0.66 -11.51 -20.84
CA SER A 349 -0.77 -10.70 -19.62
C SER A 349 -1.89 -11.16 -18.69
N PHE A 350 -2.79 -12.02 -19.17
CA PHE A 350 -4.00 -12.44 -18.48
C PHE A 350 -4.34 -13.89 -18.86
N ALA A 351 -3.76 -14.86 -18.13
CA ALA A 351 -3.93 -16.29 -18.39
C ALA A 351 -5.40 -16.78 -18.46
N PRO A 352 -6.35 -16.26 -17.65
CA PRO A 352 -7.77 -16.63 -17.76
C PRO A 352 -8.41 -16.37 -19.14
N ALA A 353 -7.81 -15.52 -19.97
CA ALA A 353 -8.26 -15.24 -21.34
C ALA A 353 -8.42 -16.49 -22.22
N ARG A 354 -7.73 -17.60 -21.92
CA ARG A 354 -7.88 -18.86 -22.66
C ARG A 354 -9.27 -19.47 -22.52
N THR A 355 -9.92 -19.29 -21.37
CA THR A 355 -11.11 -20.07 -20.99
C THR A 355 -12.37 -19.24 -20.81
N ILE A 356 -12.26 -17.91 -20.69
CA ILE A 356 -13.39 -16.99 -20.55
C ILE A 356 -14.31 -17.08 -21.77
N VAL A 357 -15.63 -17.13 -21.58
CA VAL A 357 -16.62 -17.15 -22.67
C VAL A 357 -16.66 -15.78 -23.36
N GLU A 358 -17.03 -15.71 -24.64
CA GLU A 358 -16.86 -14.47 -25.44
C GLU A 358 -17.64 -13.26 -24.91
N ASP A 359 -18.78 -13.48 -24.25
CA ASP A 359 -19.66 -12.45 -23.68
C ASP A 359 -19.41 -12.19 -22.18
N GLU A 360 -18.41 -12.84 -21.57
CA GLU A 360 -18.07 -12.66 -20.16
C GLU A 360 -17.13 -11.47 -19.95
N ASP A 361 -17.38 -10.74 -18.86
CA ASP A 361 -16.63 -9.54 -18.48
C ASP A 361 -15.24 -9.90 -17.95
N PHE A 362 -14.17 -9.34 -18.54
CA PHE A 362 -12.79 -9.65 -18.15
C PHE A 362 -12.49 -9.31 -16.68
N PHE A 363 -13.07 -8.22 -16.16
CA PHE A 363 -12.82 -7.74 -14.80
C PHE A 363 -13.47 -8.64 -13.75
N ALA A 364 -14.59 -9.28 -14.08
CA ALA A 364 -15.19 -10.33 -13.24
C ALA A 364 -14.26 -11.54 -13.05
N HIS A 365 -13.35 -11.80 -13.99
CA HIS A 365 -12.34 -12.85 -13.93
C HIS A 365 -10.98 -12.37 -13.38
N GLY A 366 -10.95 -11.19 -12.75
CA GLY A 366 -9.76 -10.67 -12.09
C GLY A 366 -8.77 -9.98 -13.02
N LEU A 367 -9.21 -9.51 -14.20
CA LEU A 367 -8.39 -8.62 -15.02
C LEU A 367 -8.12 -7.32 -14.25
N ASP A 368 -6.86 -7.02 -13.95
CA ASP A 368 -6.49 -5.80 -13.23
C ASP A 368 -5.97 -4.68 -14.16
N SER A 369 -5.71 -3.50 -13.59
CA SER A 369 -5.26 -2.32 -14.36
C SER A 369 -3.86 -2.50 -14.95
N VAL A 370 -2.98 -3.26 -14.31
CA VAL A 370 -1.63 -3.53 -14.80
C VAL A 370 -1.73 -4.44 -16.01
N GLN A 371 -2.45 -5.56 -15.88
CA GLN A 371 -2.79 -6.50 -16.95
C GLN A 371 -3.43 -5.79 -18.15
N THR A 372 -4.37 -4.88 -17.90
CA THR A 372 -5.05 -4.05 -18.91
C THR A 372 -4.09 -3.17 -19.71
N LEU A 373 -3.13 -2.51 -19.05
CA LEU A 373 -2.09 -1.71 -19.72
C LEU A 373 -1.18 -2.58 -20.58
N GLY A 374 -0.86 -3.77 -20.08
CA GLY A 374 -0.15 -4.82 -20.80
C GLY A 374 -0.77 -5.22 -22.12
N ILE A 375 -2.04 -5.60 -22.04
CA ILE A 375 -2.87 -5.98 -23.17
C ILE A 375 -2.93 -4.82 -24.18
N THR A 376 -3.13 -3.59 -23.70
CA THR A 376 -3.13 -2.38 -24.55
C THR A 376 -1.83 -2.26 -25.34
N ALA A 377 -0.68 -2.41 -24.67
CA ALA A 377 0.63 -2.29 -25.30
C ALA A 377 0.88 -3.43 -26.32
N ASN A 378 0.50 -4.66 -25.99
CA ASN A 378 0.65 -5.81 -26.87
C ASN A 378 -0.28 -5.73 -28.09
N LEU A 379 -1.50 -5.24 -27.93
CA LEU A 379 -2.44 -5.01 -29.04
C LEU A 379 -1.91 -3.97 -30.01
N LYS A 380 -1.50 -2.80 -29.52
CA LYS A 380 -0.91 -1.74 -30.38
C LYS A 380 0.25 -2.27 -31.19
N ARG A 381 1.19 -2.94 -30.52
CA ARG A 381 2.41 -3.46 -31.14
C ARG A 381 2.12 -4.51 -32.22
N ASN A 382 1.19 -5.45 -31.96
CA ASN A 382 0.84 -6.48 -32.94
C ASN A 382 0.07 -5.90 -34.15
N LEU A 383 -0.72 -4.84 -33.94
CA LEU A 383 -1.47 -4.19 -35.02
C LEU A 383 -0.59 -3.26 -35.87
N GLU A 384 0.36 -2.54 -35.26
CA GLU A 384 1.35 -1.71 -35.98
C GLU A 384 2.27 -2.54 -36.90
N GLY A 385 2.48 -3.82 -36.56
CA GLY A 385 3.30 -4.76 -37.33
C GLY A 385 2.60 -5.42 -38.53
N LEU A 386 1.32 -5.13 -38.80
CA LEU A 386 0.58 -5.71 -39.92
C LEU A 386 0.94 -5.05 -41.26
N GLU A 387 1.43 -5.85 -42.21
CA GLU A 387 1.72 -5.40 -43.58
C GLU A 387 0.45 -4.86 -44.25
N GLY A 388 0.53 -3.63 -44.80
CA GLY A 388 -0.58 -2.94 -45.45
C GLY A 388 -1.40 -2.00 -44.54
N GLN A 389 -1.14 -1.97 -43.22
CA GLN A 389 -1.83 -1.08 -42.27
C GLN A 389 -0.96 0.08 -41.74
N SER A 390 0.28 0.23 -42.24
CA SER A 390 1.30 1.18 -41.75
C SER A 390 0.91 2.67 -41.80
N SER A 391 -0.26 3.03 -42.33
CA SER A 391 -0.78 4.40 -42.36
C SER A 391 -1.91 4.66 -41.36
N ARG A 392 -2.45 3.65 -40.66
CA ARG A 392 -3.58 3.80 -39.73
C ARG A 392 -3.09 3.85 -38.28
N SER A 393 -3.40 4.93 -37.57
CA SER A 393 -2.98 5.11 -36.18
C SER A 393 -3.79 4.21 -35.22
N VAL A 394 -3.09 3.46 -34.37
CA VAL A 394 -3.68 2.66 -33.28
C VAL A 394 -3.68 3.40 -31.93
N ALA A 395 -3.42 4.72 -31.93
CA ALA A 395 -3.34 5.53 -30.71
C ALA A 395 -4.64 5.52 -29.88
N TRP A 396 -5.78 5.24 -30.52
CA TRP A 396 -7.10 5.13 -29.89
C TRP A 396 -7.25 3.91 -28.98
N ILE A 397 -6.41 2.87 -29.14
CA ILE A 397 -6.39 1.72 -28.24
C ILE A 397 -5.83 2.19 -26.89
N SER A 398 -6.55 1.99 -25.81
CA SER A 398 -6.16 2.46 -24.48
C SER A 398 -6.75 1.54 -23.42
N ALA A 399 -6.32 1.68 -22.16
CA ALA A 399 -6.98 0.98 -21.06
C ALA A 399 -8.50 1.25 -21.06
N ARG A 400 -8.91 2.50 -21.33
CA ARG A 400 -10.31 2.89 -21.46
C ARG A 400 -11.04 2.11 -22.56
N THR A 401 -10.37 1.81 -23.66
CA THR A 401 -10.94 1.01 -24.76
C THR A 401 -11.29 -0.39 -24.28
N ILE A 402 -10.42 -1.01 -23.47
CA ILE A 402 -10.68 -2.34 -22.88
C ILE A 402 -11.78 -2.25 -21.82
N PHE A 403 -11.77 -1.21 -20.97
CA PHE A 403 -12.84 -0.98 -19.98
C PHE A 403 -14.22 -0.80 -20.62
N CYS A 404 -14.31 -0.11 -21.76
CA CYS A 404 -15.59 0.14 -22.44
C CYS A 404 -16.04 -0.99 -23.35
N ASN A 405 -15.20 -2.00 -23.57
CA ASN A 405 -15.48 -3.17 -24.40
C ASN A 405 -14.92 -4.39 -23.64
N SER A 406 -15.55 -4.72 -22.52
CA SER A 406 -15.01 -5.59 -21.49
C SER A 406 -15.22 -7.07 -21.77
N THR A 407 -15.73 -7.41 -22.95
CA THR A 407 -15.91 -8.78 -23.44
C THR A 407 -15.16 -9.01 -24.76
N PHE A 408 -14.88 -10.26 -25.09
CA PHE A 408 -14.22 -10.58 -26.36
C PHE A 408 -15.13 -10.26 -27.55
N ALA A 409 -16.44 -10.44 -27.40
CA ALA A 409 -17.42 -10.09 -28.43
C ALA A 409 -17.33 -8.60 -28.81
N GLU A 410 -17.48 -7.71 -27.83
CA GLU A 410 -17.44 -6.25 -28.04
C GLU A 410 -16.11 -5.77 -28.62
N LEU A 411 -14.99 -6.24 -28.04
CA LEU A 411 -13.67 -5.81 -28.47
C LEU A 411 -13.32 -6.35 -29.87
N SER A 412 -13.81 -7.54 -30.23
CA SER A 412 -13.60 -8.13 -31.56
C SER A 412 -14.37 -7.40 -32.66
N GLU A 413 -15.61 -6.97 -32.38
CA GLU A 413 -16.40 -6.16 -33.32
C GLU A 413 -15.76 -4.79 -33.56
N LEU A 414 -15.31 -4.16 -32.48
CA LEU A 414 -14.62 -2.86 -32.54
C LEU A 414 -13.35 -2.94 -33.39
N LEU A 415 -12.52 -3.95 -33.14
CA LEU A 415 -11.29 -4.16 -33.89
C LEU A 415 -11.55 -4.60 -35.32
N ALA A 416 -12.52 -5.48 -35.58
CA ALA A 416 -12.88 -5.89 -36.94
C ALA A 416 -13.35 -4.69 -37.78
N THR A 417 -14.14 -3.78 -37.20
CA THR A 417 -14.59 -2.54 -37.84
C THR A 417 -13.40 -1.64 -38.19
N PHE A 418 -12.49 -1.40 -37.24
CA PHE A 418 -11.27 -0.62 -37.49
C PHE A 418 -10.37 -1.25 -38.56
N LEU A 419 -10.19 -2.57 -38.53
CA LEU A 419 -9.34 -3.29 -39.48
C LEU A 419 -9.91 -3.26 -40.89
N ASN A 420 -11.23 -3.40 -41.05
CA ASN A 420 -11.90 -3.40 -42.35
C ASN A 420 -12.05 -1.97 -42.92
N GLU A 421 -12.59 -1.05 -42.12
CA GLU A 421 -13.04 0.26 -42.60
C GLU A 421 -12.01 1.37 -42.37
N GLY A 422 -11.08 1.17 -41.43
CA GLY A 422 -10.15 2.22 -41.00
C GLY A 422 -10.78 3.28 -40.11
N THR A 423 -12.05 3.10 -39.75
CA THR A 423 -12.79 3.99 -38.86
C THR A 423 -12.21 3.88 -37.46
N VAL A 424 -11.60 4.97 -36.99
CA VAL A 424 -11.23 5.09 -35.57
C VAL A 424 -12.52 5.24 -34.78
N PRO A 425 -12.75 4.42 -33.73
CA PRO A 425 -13.93 4.57 -32.90
C PRO A 425 -14.04 6.00 -32.36
N ALA A 426 -15.24 6.59 -32.46
CA ALA A 426 -15.47 7.90 -31.87
C ALA A 426 -15.11 7.86 -30.37
N ARG A 427 -14.60 8.98 -29.83
CA ARG A 427 -14.57 9.17 -28.38
C ARG A 427 -16.01 9.17 -27.90
N ASP A 428 -16.56 8.00 -27.58
CA ASP A 428 -17.92 7.92 -27.08
C ASP A 428 -18.01 8.75 -25.78
N SER A 429 -18.99 9.67 -25.84
CA SER A 429 -19.30 10.68 -24.83
C SER A 429 -19.61 10.05 -23.47
N GLN A 430 -19.58 10.87 -22.42
CA GLN A 430 -19.86 10.55 -21.01
C GLN A 430 -21.14 9.71 -20.76
N ALA A 431 -22.01 9.49 -21.76
CA ALA A 431 -23.27 8.76 -21.67
C ALA A 431 -23.12 7.27 -21.30
N LYS A 432 -22.14 6.52 -21.82
CA LYS A 432 -21.96 5.09 -21.43
C LYS A 432 -21.46 4.95 -19.98
N GLN A 433 -20.63 5.89 -19.52
CA GLN A 433 -20.14 5.95 -18.15
C GLN A 433 -21.25 6.38 -17.18
N ALA A 434 -22.12 7.31 -17.58
CA ALA A 434 -23.32 7.69 -16.83
C ALA A 434 -24.26 6.49 -16.67
N HIS A 435 -24.49 5.68 -17.71
CA HIS A 435 -25.38 4.53 -17.58
C HIS A 435 -24.84 3.43 -16.65
N GLY A 436 -23.54 3.13 -16.70
CA GLY A 436 -22.91 2.17 -15.78
C GLY A 436 -22.87 2.65 -14.33
N VAL A 437 -22.62 3.94 -14.11
CA VAL A 437 -22.69 4.56 -12.77
C VAL A 437 -24.13 4.63 -12.29
N ASP A 438 -25.09 4.99 -13.13
CA ASP A 438 -26.51 5.07 -12.78
C ASP A 438 -27.09 3.70 -12.44
N GLU A 439 -26.71 2.64 -13.16
CA GLU A 439 -27.10 1.27 -12.83
C GLU A 439 -26.39 0.76 -11.56
N ALA A 440 -25.12 1.09 -11.35
CA ALA A 440 -24.41 0.78 -10.10
C ALA A 440 -25.02 1.51 -8.89
N VAL A 441 -25.38 2.79 -9.05
CA VAL A 441 -26.12 3.58 -8.06
C VAL A 441 -27.46 2.91 -7.82
N LYS A 442 -28.29 2.67 -8.85
CA LYS A 442 -29.58 1.98 -8.71
C LYS A 442 -29.47 0.65 -7.98
N ARG A 443 -28.47 -0.18 -8.32
CA ARG A 443 -28.23 -1.48 -7.70
C ARG A 443 -27.91 -1.34 -6.21
N ASN A 444 -27.04 -0.39 -5.87
CA ASN A 444 -26.54 -0.19 -4.52
C ASN A 444 -27.42 0.74 -3.66
N THR A 445 -28.37 1.45 -4.26
CA THR A 445 -29.36 2.29 -3.56
C THR A 445 -30.75 1.66 -3.50
N LYS A 446 -30.95 0.47 -4.08
CA LYS A 446 -32.22 -0.26 -4.05
C LYS A 446 -32.51 -0.71 -2.60
N GLY A 447 -33.41 0.00 -1.93
CA GLY A 447 -33.80 -0.29 -0.54
C GLY A 447 -33.30 0.74 0.49
N LEU A 448 -32.57 1.78 0.06
CA LEU A 448 -32.31 2.92 0.93
C LEU A 448 -33.61 3.73 1.13
N PRO A 449 -33.91 4.17 2.36
CA PRO A 449 -35.08 5.00 2.60
C PRO A 449 -34.93 6.36 1.92
N ASP A 450 -36.01 6.86 1.29
CA ASP A 450 -36.02 8.18 0.68
C ASP A 450 -35.64 9.24 1.72
N ARG A 451 -34.73 10.13 1.34
CA ARG A 451 -34.30 11.25 2.17
C ARG A 451 -35.53 12.10 2.50
N LYS A 452 -36.01 12.04 3.75
CA LYS A 452 -36.98 13.01 4.26
C LYS A 452 -36.38 14.40 4.07
N SER A 453 -37.03 15.22 3.26
CA SER A 453 -36.60 16.61 3.03
C SER A 453 -36.67 17.39 4.35
N SER A 454 -35.55 17.53 5.06
CA SER A 454 -35.48 18.52 6.13
C SER A 454 -35.30 19.89 5.47
N LYS A 455 -36.41 20.61 5.32
CA LYS A 455 -36.37 22.08 5.27
C LYS A 455 -36.00 22.54 6.67
N ALA A 456 -34.71 22.56 6.99
CA ALA A 456 -34.19 23.26 8.15
C ALA A 456 -32.94 24.01 7.71
N THR A 457 -33.14 25.27 7.33
CA THR A 457 -32.05 26.24 7.18
C THR A 457 -31.37 26.37 8.54
N PRO A 458 -30.05 26.14 8.67
CA PRO A 458 -29.36 26.37 9.93
C PRO A 458 -29.40 27.86 10.26
N PRO A 459 -29.64 28.27 11.53
CA PRO A 459 -29.55 29.67 11.90
C PRO A 459 -28.09 30.12 11.77
N ARG A 460 -27.87 31.22 11.06
CA ARG A 460 -26.59 31.93 11.05
C ARG A 460 -26.29 32.39 12.47
N ILE A 461 -25.29 31.79 13.11
CA ILE A 461 -24.68 32.36 14.31
C ILE A 461 -23.73 33.47 13.84
N SER A 462 -24.16 34.71 14.03
CA SER A 462 -23.29 35.88 14.00
C SER A 462 -22.62 36.03 15.36
N THR A 463 -21.30 35.96 15.42
CA THR A 463 -20.53 36.46 16.57
C THR A 463 -19.82 37.76 16.17
N PRO A 464 -20.05 38.86 16.91
CA PRO A 464 -19.14 39.99 16.94
C PRO A 464 -18.13 39.84 18.09
N TRP A 465 -16.86 40.11 17.75
CA TRP A 465 -15.65 40.20 18.59
C TRP A 465 -14.99 38.89 19.02
#